data_AF-A0A4Q2YQF0-F1
#
_entry.id   AF-A0A4Q2YQF0-F1
#
_cell.length_a   1.000
_cell.length_b   1.000
_cell.length_c   1.000
_cell.angle_alpha   90.00
_cell.angle_beta   90.00
_cell.angle_gamma   90.00
#
_symmetry.space_group_name_H-M   'P 1'
#
loop_
_entity.id
_entity.type
_entity.pdbx_description
1 polymer ?
#
loop_
_entity_poly.entity_id
_entity_poly.type
_entity_poly.pdbx_seq_one_letter_code
_entity_poly.pdbx_strand_id
1 'polypeptide(L)' 'CNIAGRFLFVENDDRPGIVGVIGTALGNAGVNIANMGLARTSDRTRALTVIEVDSEPPASLLDLLKSTPGILKVITLEL' A
#
# COMPACT_ATOMS: atom_id res chain seq x y z
N CYS A 1 -0.60 -23.44 -6.67
CA CYS A 1 -0.33 -22.01 -6.45
C CYS A 1 -1.58 -21.46 -5.79
N ASN A 2 -1.57 -21.24 -4.48
CA ASN A 2 -2.70 -20.58 -3.82
C ASN A 2 -2.45 -19.08 -4.01
N ILE A 3 -3.20 -18.44 -4.90
CA ILE A 3 -3.12 -16.99 -5.13
C ILE A 3 -4.12 -16.22 -4.28
N ALA A 4 -4.77 -16.91 -3.33
CA ALA A 4 -5.75 -16.30 -2.45
C ALA A 4 -5.05 -15.37 -1.45
N GLY A 5 -5.55 -14.15 -1.33
CA GLY A 5 -4.93 -13.11 -0.50
C GLY A 5 -5.56 -11.74 -0.70
N ARG A 6 -5.36 -10.85 0.27
CA ARG A 6 -5.81 -9.45 0.20
C ARG A 6 -4.66 -8.56 -0.18
N PHE A 7 -4.82 -7.82 -1.26
CA PHE A 7 -3.79 -6.97 -1.82
C PHE A 7 -4.21 -5.51 -1.80
N LEU A 8 -3.32 -4.64 -1.31
CA LEU A 8 -3.38 -3.21 -1.51
C LEU A 8 -2.38 -2.81 -2.59
N PHE A 9 -2.87 -2.11 -3.59
CA PHE A 9 -2.09 -1.46 -4.63
C PHE A 9 -2.08 0.04 -4.35
N VAL A 10 -0.90 0.57 -4.04
CA VAL A 10 -0.69 1.98 -3.74
C VAL A 10 0.22 2.57 -4.82
N GLU A 11 -0.32 3.44 -5.65
CA GLU A 11 0.48 4.30 -6.53
C GLU A 11 0.92 5.51 -5.72
N ASN A 12 2.21 5.81 -5.72
CA ASN A 12 2.79 6.85 -4.90
C ASN A 12 3.95 7.58 -5.59
N ASP A 13 4.32 8.76 -5.08
CA ASP A 13 5.51 9.48 -5.51
C ASP A 13 6.76 8.65 -5.18
N ASP A 14 7.72 8.56 -6.11
CA ASP A 14 9.01 7.90 -5.88
C ASP A 14 9.96 8.81 -5.08
N ARG A 15 9.63 9.04 -3.80
CA ARG A 15 10.45 9.84 -2.88
C ARG A 15 10.71 9.13 -1.56
N PRO A 16 11.84 9.41 -0.88
CA PRO A 16 12.14 8.84 0.42
C PRO A 16 11.03 9.07 1.45
N GLY A 17 10.73 8.03 2.24
CA GLY A 17 9.80 8.10 3.36
C GLY A 17 8.37 7.60 3.08
N ILE A 18 7.93 7.52 1.81
CA ILE A 18 6.55 7.10 1.50
C ILE A 18 6.25 5.68 1.97
N VAL A 19 7.14 4.73 1.73
CA VAL A 19 6.99 3.34 2.19
C VAL A 19 6.88 3.27 3.71
N GLY A 20 7.63 4.10 4.42
CA GLY A 20 7.56 4.22 5.87
C GLY A 20 6.20 4.73 6.33
N VAL A 21 5.67 5.76 5.67
CA VAL A 21 4.32 6.30 5.97
C VAL A 21 3.24 5.23 5.79
N ILE A 22 3.31 4.45 4.70
CA ILE A 22 2.36 3.36 4.45
C ILE A 22 2.48 2.27 5.53
N GLY A 23 3.71 1.85 5.85
CA GLY A 23 3.97 0.84 6.88
C GLY A 23 3.51 1.28 8.28
N THR A 24 3.73 2.55 8.64
CA THR A 24 3.23 3.13 9.90
C THR A 24 1.71 3.18 9.93
N ALA A 25 1.05 3.55 8.84
CA ALA A 25 -0.41 3.58 8.76
C ALA A 25 -1.01 2.17 8.98
N LEU A 26 -0.46 1.15 8.30
CA LEU A 26 -0.86 -0.25 8.47
C LEU A 26 -0.63 -0.74 9.91
N GLY A 27 0.54 -0.46 10.48
CA GLY A 27 0.88 -0.83 11.86
C GLY A 27 -0.04 -0.18 12.89
N ASN A 28 -0.36 1.10 12.73
CA ASN A 28 -1.30 1.82 13.61
C ASN A 28 -2.72 1.27 13.51
N ALA A 29 -3.11 0.73 12.36
CA ALA A 29 -4.39 0.07 12.15
C ALA A 29 -4.41 -1.40 12.61
N GLY A 30 -3.27 -1.93 13.10
CA GLY A 30 -3.14 -3.33 13.52
C GLY A 30 -3.21 -4.33 12.36
N VAL A 31 -2.91 -3.89 11.13
CA VAL A 31 -2.93 -4.72 9.92
C VAL A 31 -1.51 -5.26 9.68
N ASN A 32 -1.37 -6.59 9.71
CA ASN A 32 -0.08 -7.24 9.45
C ASN A 32 0.20 -7.33 7.94
N ILE A 33 1.50 -7.28 7.60
CA ILE A 33 1.99 -7.32 6.22
C ILE A 33 2.58 -8.70 5.97
N ALA A 34 1.93 -9.49 5.12
CA ALA A 34 2.43 -10.79 4.70
C ALA A 34 3.55 -10.66 3.66
N ASN A 35 3.39 -9.71 2.74
CA ASN A 35 4.35 -9.46 1.67
C ASN A 35 4.29 -8.00 1.21
N MET A 36 5.41 -7.46 0.73
CA MET A 36 5.49 -6.13 0.15
C MET A 36 6.40 -6.11 -1.07
N GLY A 37 5.87 -5.69 -2.20
CA GLY A 37 6.59 -5.50 -3.47
C GLY A 37 6.61 -4.04 -3.87
N LEU A 38 7.76 -3.59 -4.40
CA LEU A 38 7.94 -2.23 -4.89
C LEU A 38 8.38 -2.25 -6.34
N ALA A 39 7.65 -1.52 -7.17
CA ALA A 39 8.01 -1.24 -8.54
C ALA A 39 8.10 0.27 -8.74
N ARG A 40 8.95 0.71 -9.67
CA ARG A 40 9.10 2.13 -10.04
C ARG A 40 8.81 2.30 -11.51
N THR A 41 8.24 3.44 -11.87
CA THR A 41 8.11 3.82 -13.28
C THR A 41 9.49 4.14 -13.86
N SER A 42 9.62 3.98 -15.18
CA SER A 42 10.90 4.20 -15.89
C SER A 42 11.40 5.63 -15.79
N ASP A 43 10.48 6.60 -15.67
CA ASP A 43 10.77 8.02 -15.48
C ASP A 43 11.08 8.41 -14.03
N ARG A 44 11.02 7.46 -13.08
CA ARG A 44 11.28 7.65 -11.64
C ARG A 44 10.48 8.78 -10.99
N THR A 45 9.30 9.07 -11.52
CA THR A 45 8.38 10.04 -10.91
C THR A 45 7.42 9.34 -9.95
N ARG A 46 7.12 8.06 -10.19
CA ARG A 46 6.14 7.28 -9.43
C ARG A 46 6.65 5.90 -9.07
N ALA A 47 6.07 5.35 -8.02
CA ALA A 47 6.25 3.98 -7.58
C ALA A 47 4.89 3.31 -7.37
N LEU A 48 4.86 2.00 -7.59
CA LEU A 48 3.77 1.13 -7.23
C LEU A 48 4.23 0.27 -6.05
N THR A 49 3.56 0.45 -4.92
CA THR A 49 3.72 -0.40 -3.74
C THR A 49 2.57 -1.40 -3.72
N VAL A 50 2.89 -2.68 -3.76
CA VAL A 50 1.93 -3.79 -3.63
C VAL A 50 2.12 -4.42 -2.27
N ILE A 51 1.02 -4.58 -1.52
CA ILE A 51 1.07 -5.03 -0.14
C ILE A 51 0.05 -6.14 0.03
N GLU A 52 0.51 -7.31 0.45
CA GLU A 52 -0.36 -8.40 0.87
C GLU A 52 -0.59 -8.28 2.37
N VAL A 53 -1.86 -8.31 2.78
CA VAL A 53 -2.28 -8.14 4.18
C VAL A 53 -3.08 -9.34 4.67
N ASP A 54 -2.93 -9.66 5.95
CA ASP A 54 -3.61 -10.82 6.55
C ASP A 54 -5.10 -10.54 6.85
N SER A 55 -5.44 -9.27 7.08
CA SER A 55 -6.77 -8.83 7.50
C SER A 55 -7.34 -7.77 6.57
N GLU A 56 -8.67 -7.64 6.56
CA GLU A 56 -9.35 -6.59 5.80
C GLU A 56 -8.92 -5.20 6.30
N PRO A 57 -8.38 -4.34 5.43
CA PRO A 57 -8.02 -2.96 5.81
C PRO A 57 -9.28 -2.19 6.23
N PRO A 58 -9.31 -1.55 7.40
CA PRO A 58 -10.46 -0.74 7.78
C PRO A 58 -10.62 0.45 6.83
N ALA A 59 -11.86 0.87 6.56
CA ALA A 59 -12.14 2.00 5.66
C ALA A 59 -11.38 3.27 6.06
N SER A 60 -11.24 3.51 7.37
CA SER A 60 -10.46 4.64 7.91
C SER A 60 -8.98 4.62 7.51
N LEU A 61 -8.38 3.43 7.39
CA LEU A 61 -7.00 3.28 6.89
C LEU A 61 -6.93 3.62 5.40
N LEU A 62 -7.89 3.14 4.60
CA LEU A 62 -7.93 3.45 3.16
C LEU A 62 -8.10 4.95 2.91
N ASP A 63 -8.96 5.61 3.69
CA ASP A 63 -9.17 7.05 3.61
C ASP A 63 -7.94 7.85 4.06
N LEU A 64 -7.26 7.39 5.11
CA LEU A 64 -5.98 7.96 5.55
C LEU A 64 -4.93 7.87 4.45
N LEU A 65 -4.76 6.69 3.84
CA LEU A 65 -3.79 6.49 2.76
C LEU A 65 -4.12 7.38 1.55
N LYS A 66 -5.39 7.45 1.13
CA LYS A 66 -5.81 8.34 0.03
C LYS A 66 -5.59 9.83 0.33
N SER A 67 -5.67 10.23 1.60
CA SER A 67 -5.47 11.61 2.02
C SER A 67 -4.01 11.96 2.30
N THR A 68 -3.10 10.97 2.24
CA THR A 68 -1.69 11.15 2.58
C THR A 68 -0.92 11.82 1.43
N PRO A 69 -0.16 12.90 1.69
CA PRO A 69 0.66 13.55 0.68
C PRO A 69 1.69 12.60 0.03
N GLY A 70 1.57 12.44 -1.28
CA GLY A 70 2.43 11.57 -2.09
C GLY A 70 1.89 10.16 -2.29
N ILE A 71 0.69 9.85 -1.78
CA ILE A 71 -0.11 8.72 -2.27
C ILE A 71 -1.05 9.25 -3.35
N LEU A 72 -0.96 8.66 -4.53
CA LEU A 72 -1.70 9.08 -5.72
C LEU A 72 -2.96 8.25 -5.93
N LYS A 73 -2.89 6.96 -5.63
CA LYS A 73 -4.00 6.02 -5.81
C LYS A 73 -3.90 4.85 -4.84
N VAL A 74 -5.04 4.39 -4.35
CA VAL A 74 -5.15 3.19 -3.51
C VAL A 74 -6.26 2.31 -4.06
N ILE A 75 -5.96 1.04 -4.32
CA ILE A 75 -6.92 0.02 -4.77
C ILE A 75 -6.76 -1.21 -3.89
N THR A 76 -7.88 -1.81 -3.50
CA THR A 76 -7.91 -3.11 -2.82
C THR A 76 -8.38 -4.20 -3.77
N LEU A 77 -7.80 -5.39 -3.66
CA LEU A 77 -8.21 -6.58 -4.41
C LEU A 77 -8.11 -7.80 -3.50
N GLU A 78 -9.19 -8.57 -3.41
CA GLU A 78 -9.18 -9.90 -2.77
C GLU A 78 -9.23 -10.95 -3.89
N LEU A 79 -8.28 -11.88 -3.87
CA LEU A 79 -8.16 -13.01 -4.80
C LEU A 79 -8.50 -14.33 -4.11
#